data_AF-A0A0C2N9G6-F1
#
_entry.id   AF-A0A0C2N9G6-F1
#
_cell.length_a   1.000
_cell.length_b   1.000
_cell.length_c   1.000
_cell.angle_alpha   90.00
_cell.angle_beta   90.00
_cell.angle_gamma   90.00
#
_symmetry.space_group_name_H-M   'P 1'
#
loop_
_entity.id
_entity.type
_entity.pdbx_description
1 polymer ?
#
loop_
_entity_poly.entity_id
_entity_poly.type
_entity_poly.pdbx_seq_one_letter_code
_entity_poly.pdbx_strand_id
1 'polypeptide(L)'
;MNTEERNPIPDFNVNDTSNQEALTEYIIQTKSRNMSVQREDVKEFIRRFSQQNFSYADHLFISHFPKELYQQFEAMSNGRSELQRFVENLDFIIEIFCFIFRNNNVLKYAKAHNFIVFFLSCIKNCTTSNQFVIENILDSINFCILYEKNRLFFIHENGMYHLYSFFQRPRLDLALRFLKKCKQVYIWHREKIASLSPMKLTVSVYRILSDHSETRCDETGKLLLLVLKMISQLRFLDDIQFSLHQLIKLTINMLYIYKRDRNDDILSFGISKIWSGIINSPKNTFQFFRKDKFECLGSVFAIDLSRKFRTAVGRYRKFEVTKKIRQKLIIINLTLVYVNKIGKNPSVRFRRAFKELHRGFKEYLQIHALEDQTIEDQTIEDQTIEDQFILLQYYIKSHFSLNVKISPPEERVVYRYLERFASWPLLKLHALFLDCQLFHVSLFNVTSLQSNFSDYSEKIKGLIHGLILALTDETYISKLQNEQKLFLYEDVKSVHLSKINSKCIKQVFISVLNEFGYHTYSQPIRNYPNSEFHIYKHVFARIILSFYHSNYLDQKAADCYLRLIEDPSTISSQISLNSDIFENWYNYAAATNAIYLNNLSFPMLLRLFV
;
A
#
# COMPACT_ATOMS: atom_id res chain seq x y z
N MET A 1 -27.49 2.31 44.54
CA MET A 1 -28.14 3.54 45.01
C MET A 1 -27.50 4.69 44.25
N ASN A 2 -28.09 5.06 43.11
CA ASN A 2 -27.61 6.13 42.23
C ASN A 2 -28.48 7.35 42.47
N THR A 3 -27.86 8.45 42.89
CA THR A 3 -28.44 9.79 42.85
C THR A 3 -28.57 10.22 41.38
N GLU A 4 -29.81 10.24 40.89
CA GLU A 4 -30.15 10.87 39.61
C GLU A 4 -29.99 12.39 39.74
N GLU A 5 -28.92 12.93 39.18
CA GLU A 5 -28.79 14.37 38.92
C GLU A 5 -29.90 14.80 37.95
N ARG A 6 -30.89 15.53 38.46
CA ARG A 6 -31.88 16.25 37.65
C ARG A 6 -31.17 17.41 36.95
N ASN A 7 -30.80 17.22 35.70
CA ASN A 7 -30.40 18.31 34.82
C ASN A 7 -31.56 19.31 34.67
N PRO A 8 -31.31 20.63 34.65
CA PRO A 8 -32.34 21.63 34.43
C PRO A 8 -32.94 21.43 33.04
N ILE A 9 -34.27 21.28 32.99
CA ILE A 9 -35.04 21.20 31.76
C ILE A 9 -34.98 22.60 31.12
N PRO A 10 -34.58 22.73 29.84
CA PRO A 10 -34.65 24.01 29.15
C PRO A 10 -36.09 24.49 29.12
N ASP A 11 -36.32 25.72 29.54
CA ASP A 11 -37.60 26.42 29.57
C ASP A 11 -38.07 26.71 28.12
N PHE A 12 -38.49 25.67 27.41
CA PHE A 12 -39.34 25.83 26.24
C PHE A 12 -40.72 26.21 26.74
N ASN A 13 -41.43 27.06 26.00
CA ASN A 13 -42.78 27.51 26.32
C ASN A 13 -43.75 26.30 26.31
N VAL A 14 -43.79 25.54 27.41
CA VAL A 14 -44.61 24.33 27.64
C VAL A 14 -46.11 24.64 27.52
N ASN A 15 -46.48 25.91 27.43
CA ASN A 15 -47.85 26.43 27.37
C ASN A 15 -48.43 26.58 25.96
N ASP A 16 -47.82 26.02 24.91
CA ASP A 16 -48.55 25.88 23.64
C ASP A 16 -49.63 24.79 23.81
N THR A 17 -50.82 25.20 24.22
CA THR A 17 -52.01 24.35 24.40
C THR A 17 -52.22 23.43 23.21
N SER A 18 -51.92 23.90 21.99
CA SER A 18 -52.09 23.12 20.77
C SER A 18 -51.14 21.92 20.71
N ASN A 19 -49.91 22.05 21.23
CA ASN A 19 -48.99 20.91 21.30
C ASN A 19 -49.45 19.89 22.35
N GLN A 20 -49.99 20.32 23.48
CA GLN A 20 -50.54 19.40 24.50
C GLN A 20 -51.74 18.62 23.97
N GLU A 21 -52.62 19.29 23.22
CA GLU A 21 -53.75 18.67 22.53
C GLU A 21 -53.25 17.59 21.54
N ALA A 22 -52.29 17.92 20.68
CA ALA A 22 -51.73 16.97 19.71
C ALA A 22 -51.03 15.77 20.36
N LEU A 23 -50.32 15.97 21.48
CA LEU A 23 -49.71 14.87 22.24
C LEU A 23 -50.77 13.94 22.84
N THR A 24 -51.86 14.52 23.38
CA THR A 24 -52.97 13.77 23.97
C THR A 24 -53.73 13.00 22.89
N GLU A 25 -54.01 13.64 21.76
CA GLU A 25 -54.66 13.03 20.61
C GLU A 25 -53.85 11.83 20.10
N TYR A 26 -52.53 11.98 19.93
CA TYR A 26 -51.66 10.88 19.54
C TYR A 26 -51.74 9.69 20.50
N ILE A 27 -51.72 9.92 21.82
CA ILE A 27 -51.86 8.83 22.82
C ILE A 27 -53.20 8.09 22.67
N ILE A 28 -54.28 8.81 22.37
CA ILE A 28 -55.60 8.21 22.20
C ILE A 28 -55.66 7.41 20.90
N GLN A 29 -55.24 8.02 19.79
CA GLN A 29 -55.43 7.45 18.46
C GLN A 29 -54.44 6.30 18.15
N THR A 30 -53.25 6.30 18.75
CA THR A 30 -52.31 5.17 18.69
C THR A 30 -52.86 3.87 19.27
N LYS A 31 -53.96 3.91 20.04
CA LYS A 31 -54.70 2.74 20.57
C LYS A 31 -55.83 2.27 19.64
N SER A 32 -56.08 2.96 18.54
CA SER A 32 -57.09 2.57 17.55
C SER A 32 -56.77 1.19 16.97
N ARG A 33 -57.79 0.35 16.72
CA ARG A 33 -57.58 -0.94 16.02
C ARG A 33 -57.40 -0.78 14.51
N ASN A 34 -57.67 0.41 13.97
CA ASN A 34 -57.57 0.67 12.55
C ASN A 34 -56.16 1.14 12.19
N MET A 35 -55.41 0.29 11.47
CA MET A 35 -54.04 0.55 11.00
C MET A 35 -53.91 1.81 10.14
N SER A 36 -54.94 2.16 9.38
CA SER A 36 -54.95 3.38 8.56
C SER A 36 -55.00 4.63 9.44
N VAL A 37 -55.79 4.59 10.52
CA VAL A 37 -55.89 5.68 11.50
C VAL A 37 -54.54 5.85 12.19
N GLN A 38 -54.00 4.76 12.76
CA GLN A 38 -52.69 4.79 13.42
C GLN A 38 -51.56 5.36 12.53
N ARG A 39 -51.58 5.02 11.23
CA ARG A 39 -50.58 5.51 10.27
C ARG A 39 -50.70 7.02 10.08
N GLU A 40 -51.92 7.51 9.90
CA GLU A 40 -52.17 8.93 9.70
C GLU A 40 -51.79 9.75 10.94
N ASP A 41 -52.12 9.26 12.14
CA ASP A 41 -51.75 9.94 13.39
C ASP A 41 -50.23 10.03 13.57
N VAL A 42 -49.50 8.97 13.21
CA VAL A 42 -48.03 8.99 13.24
C VAL A 42 -47.46 9.99 12.23
N LYS A 43 -48.02 10.08 11.03
CA LYS A 43 -47.61 11.09 10.04
C LYS A 43 -47.89 12.50 10.53
N GLU A 44 -49.08 12.74 11.07
CA GLU A 44 -49.47 14.04 11.59
C GLU A 44 -48.56 14.46 12.76
N PHE A 45 -48.23 13.51 13.65
CA PHE A 45 -47.26 13.73 14.72
C PHE A 45 -45.88 14.12 14.18
N ILE A 46 -45.36 13.36 13.20
CA ILE A 46 -44.07 13.66 12.57
C ILE A 46 -44.09 15.04 11.91
N ARG A 47 -45.14 15.34 11.13
CA ARG A 47 -45.30 16.63 10.45
C ARG A 47 -45.25 17.79 11.43
N ARG A 48 -45.95 17.67 12.56
CA ARG A 48 -46.04 18.70 13.60
C ARG A 48 -44.73 18.91 14.37
N PHE A 49 -44.05 17.83 14.74
CA PHE A 49 -42.89 17.88 15.65
C PHE A 49 -41.52 17.75 14.95
N SER A 50 -41.46 17.50 13.64
CA SER A 50 -40.20 17.25 12.91
C SER A 50 -39.22 18.42 12.99
N GLN A 51 -39.71 19.65 13.00
CA GLN A 51 -38.87 20.86 13.10
C GLN A 51 -38.62 21.30 14.56
N GLN A 52 -39.25 20.62 15.52
CA GLN A 52 -39.16 20.97 16.94
C GLN A 52 -38.18 20.02 17.65
N ASN A 53 -37.21 20.58 18.38
CA ASN A 53 -36.36 19.80 19.28
C ASN A 53 -37.04 19.64 20.65
N PHE A 54 -38.14 18.90 20.67
CA PHE A 54 -38.97 18.73 21.87
C PHE A 54 -38.82 17.32 22.46
N SER A 55 -37.91 17.19 23.43
CA SER A 55 -37.54 15.91 24.04
C SER A 55 -38.72 15.11 24.59
N TYR A 56 -39.70 15.77 25.23
CA TYR A 56 -40.90 15.10 25.74
C TYR A 56 -41.73 14.47 24.62
N ALA A 57 -41.95 15.19 23.51
CA ALA A 57 -42.65 14.65 22.34
C ALA A 57 -41.90 13.44 21.74
N ASP A 58 -40.56 13.49 21.70
CA ASP A 58 -39.76 12.37 21.18
C ASP A 58 -39.89 11.11 22.04
N HIS A 59 -39.86 11.27 23.36
CA HIS A 59 -40.08 10.17 24.30
C HIS A 59 -41.50 9.61 24.21
N LEU A 60 -42.50 10.49 24.10
CA LEU A 60 -43.90 10.14 23.97
C LEU A 60 -44.14 9.36 22.66
N PHE A 61 -43.56 9.82 21.55
CA PHE A 61 -43.62 9.13 20.26
C PHE A 61 -43.11 7.69 20.35
N ILE A 62 -41.92 7.47 20.92
CA ILE A 62 -41.35 6.12 21.05
C ILE A 62 -42.18 5.25 21.99
N SER A 63 -42.54 5.78 23.16
CA SER A 63 -43.26 5.01 24.19
C SER A 63 -44.65 4.58 23.72
N HIS A 64 -45.38 5.48 23.04
CA HIS A 64 -46.75 5.24 22.57
C HIS A 64 -46.83 4.82 21.10
N PHE A 65 -45.71 4.56 20.43
CA PHE A 65 -45.73 4.11 19.03
C PHE A 65 -46.67 2.90 18.85
N PRO A 66 -47.62 2.92 17.89
CA PRO A 66 -48.70 1.94 17.79
C PRO A 66 -48.20 0.50 17.66
N LYS A 67 -48.81 -0.40 18.43
CA LYS A 67 -48.36 -1.79 18.56
C LYS A 67 -48.56 -2.58 17.26
N GLU A 68 -49.69 -2.38 16.59
CA GLU A 68 -50.04 -3.09 15.36
C GLU A 68 -49.14 -2.65 14.19
N LEU A 69 -48.86 -1.35 14.05
CA LEU A 69 -47.84 -0.86 13.11
C LEU A 69 -46.45 -1.42 13.41
N TYR A 70 -46.07 -1.44 14.68
CA TYR A 70 -44.78 -1.98 15.10
C TYR A 70 -44.64 -3.47 14.74
N GLN A 71 -45.67 -4.28 15.01
CA GLN A 71 -45.73 -5.69 14.64
C GLN A 71 -45.72 -5.89 13.12
N GLN A 72 -46.37 -5.00 12.36
CA GLN A 72 -46.31 -5.04 10.90
C GLN A 72 -44.88 -4.83 10.40
N PHE A 73 -44.15 -3.84 10.93
CA PHE A 73 -42.76 -3.61 10.56
C PHE A 73 -41.85 -4.77 10.94
N GLU A 74 -42.10 -5.39 12.09
CA GLU A 74 -41.40 -6.61 12.50
C GLU A 74 -41.70 -7.80 11.58
N ALA A 75 -42.95 -7.97 11.14
CA ALA A 75 -43.30 -9.02 10.18
C ALA A 75 -42.62 -8.79 8.81
N MET A 76 -42.53 -7.52 8.38
CA MET A 76 -41.85 -7.14 7.14
C MET A 76 -40.34 -7.35 7.20
N SER A 77 -39.69 -6.96 8.30
CA SER A 77 -38.23 -7.14 8.46
C SER A 77 -37.83 -8.62 8.44
N ASN A 78 -38.74 -9.49 8.88
CA ASN A 78 -38.60 -10.95 8.83
C ASN A 78 -38.96 -11.57 7.47
N GLY A 79 -39.24 -10.77 6.44
CA GLY A 79 -39.50 -11.25 5.08
C GLY A 79 -40.85 -11.92 4.85
N ARG A 80 -41.85 -11.69 5.73
CA ARG A 80 -43.16 -12.37 5.67
C ARG A 80 -44.25 -11.58 4.91
N SER A 81 -43.91 -10.48 4.25
CA SER A 81 -44.88 -9.56 3.64
C SER A 81 -44.90 -9.61 2.12
N GLU A 82 -46.08 -9.41 1.53
CA GLU A 82 -46.28 -9.17 0.10
C GLU A 82 -45.52 -7.91 -0.37
N LEU A 83 -44.93 -7.99 -1.58
CA LEU A 83 -44.04 -6.96 -2.14
C LEU A 83 -44.70 -5.58 -2.27
N GLN A 84 -45.99 -5.52 -2.61
CA GLN A 84 -46.68 -4.25 -2.82
C GLN A 84 -46.86 -3.46 -1.52
N ARG A 85 -47.33 -4.13 -0.46
CA ARG A 85 -47.44 -3.53 0.89
C ARG A 85 -46.08 -3.11 1.45
N PHE A 86 -45.01 -3.76 0.99
CA PHE A 86 -43.66 -3.42 1.40
C PHE A 86 -43.24 -2.02 0.91
N VAL A 87 -43.53 -1.68 -0.35
CA VAL A 87 -43.15 -0.39 -0.95
C VAL A 87 -43.88 0.76 -0.27
N GLU A 88 -45.19 0.64 -0.03
CA GLU A 88 -45.96 1.67 0.67
C GLU A 88 -45.45 1.93 2.09
N ASN A 89 -44.98 0.88 2.75
CA ASN A 89 -44.45 0.95 4.11
C ASN A 89 -43.00 1.45 4.15
N LEU A 90 -42.26 1.35 3.05
CA LEU A 90 -40.87 1.78 2.96
C LEU A 90 -40.73 3.29 3.18
N ASP A 91 -41.54 4.08 2.47
CA ASP A 91 -41.50 5.55 2.58
C ASP A 91 -41.76 5.98 4.02
N PHE A 92 -42.75 5.34 4.64
CA PHE A 92 -43.17 5.61 6.00
C PHE A 92 -42.13 5.18 7.04
N ILE A 93 -41.46 4.04 6.86
CA ILE A 93 -40.37 3.59 7.75
C ILE A 93 -39.18 4.57 7.67
N ILE A 94 -38.87 5.09 6.48
CA ILE A 94 -37.79 6.08 6.30
C ILE A 94 -38.16 7.39 6.98
N GLU A 95 -39.41 7.85 6.84
CA GLU A 95 -39.90 9.05 7.52
C GLU A 95 -39.81 8.92 9.05
N ILE A 96 -40.25 7.78 9.59
CA ILE A 96 -40.15 7.47 11.02
C ILE A 96 -38.69 7.42 11.47
N PHE A 97 -37.80 6.77 10.70
CA PHE A 97 -36.37 6.72 11.01
C PHE A 97 -35.77 8.12 11.07
N CYS A 98 -36.07 8.97 10.08
CA CYS A 98 -35.60 10.35 10.04
C CYS A 98 -36.13 11.16 11.24
N PHE A 99 -37.40 10.98 11.60
CA PHE A 99 -37.98 11.66 12.76
C PHE A 99 -37.31 11.24 14.07
N ILE A 100 -37.19 9.92 14.32
CA ILE A 100 -36.61 9.37 15.56
C ILE A 100 -35.17 9.84 15.75
N PHE A 101 -34.39 9.91 14.67
CA PHE A 101 -32.97 10.24 14.71
C PHE A 101 -32.65 11.66 14.21
N ARG A 102 -33.60 12.60 14.27
CA ARG A 102 -33.31 14.02 13.96
C ARG A 102 -32.51 14.74 15.05
N ASN A 103 -32.45 14.17 16.26
CA ASN A 103 -31.72 14.69 17.42
C ASN A 103 -31.21 13.53 18.30
N ASN A 104 -30.71 13.82 19.50
CA ASN A 104 -30.12 12.84 20.42
C ASN A 104 -31.07 12.37 21.56
N ASN A 105 -32.32 12.82 21.60
CA ASN A 105 -33.21 12.65 22.76
C ASN A 105 -33.51 11.16 23.05
N VAL A 106 -33.73 10.35 22.01
CA VAL A 106 -34.18 8.95 22.15
C VAL A 106 -33.11 7.90 21.86
N LEU A 107 -31.84 8.28 21.72
CA LEU A 107 -30.78 7.37 21.28
C LEU A 107 -30.57 6.13 22.16
N LYS A 108 -30.86 6.24 23.46
CA LYS A 108 -30.67 5.16 24.44
C LYS A 108 -31.92 4.28 24.61
N TYR A 109 -33.03 4.61 23.97
CA TYR A 109 -34.29 3.87 24.13
C TYR A 109 -34.22 2.56 23.35
N ALA A 110 -34.48 1.44 24.05
CA ALA A 110 -34.44 0.11 23.44
C ALA A 110 -35.37 -0.01 22.22
N LYS A 111 -36.58 0.58 22.29
CA LYS A 111 -37.54 0.57 21.17
C LYS A 111 -37.05 1.38 19.97
N ALA A 112 -36.27 2.45 20.17
CA ALA A 112 -35.65 3.20 19.07
C ALA A 112 -34.64 2.35 18.28
N HIS A 113 -33.92 1.44 18.95
CA HIS A 113 -33.01 0.51 18.25
C HIS A 113 -33.73 -0.39 17.25
N ASN A 114 -34.96 -0.79 17.55
CA ASN A 114 -35.73 -1.66 16.66
C ASN A 114 -36.09 -0.97 15.35
N PHE A 115 -36.28 0.36 15.36
CA PHE A 115 -36.46 1.14 14.13
C PHE A 115 -35.21 1.19 13.26
N ILE A 116 -34.01 1.10 13.86
CA ILE A 116 -32.76 0.93 13.08
C ILE A 116 -32.80 -0.43 12.37
N VAL A 117 -33.19 -1.49 13.08
CA VAL A 117 -33.29 -2.84 12.50
C VAL A 117 -34.33 -2.87 11.37
N PHE A 118 -35.49 -2.24 11.56
CA PHE A 118 -36.50 -2.11 10.50
C PHE A 118 -35.96 -1.36 9.30
N PHE A 119 -35.38 -0.18 9.52
CA PHE A 119 -34.78 0.64 8.47
C PHE A 119 -33.71 -0.13 7.68
N LEU A 120 -32.75 -0.77 8.37
CA LEU A 120 -31.65 -1.52 7.73
C LEU A 120 -32.17 -2.75 6.96
N SER A 121 -33.17 -3.44 7.49
CA SER A 121 -33.82 -4.56 6.79
C SER A 121 -34.55 -4.09 5.54
N CYS A 122 -35.18 -2.91 5.60
CA CYS A 122 -35.89 -2.33 4.48
C CYS A 122 -34.96 -1.96 3.33
N ILE A 123 -33.89 -1.20 3.60
CA ILE A 123 -32.93 -0.79 2.55
C ILE A 123 -32.12 -1.95 1.98
N LYS A 124 -32.00 -3.06 2.73
CA LYS A 124 -31.31 -4.27 2.27
C LYS A 124 -32.11 -5.05 1.23
N ASN A 125 -33.43 -5.09 1.38
CA ASN A 125 -34.31 -5.93 0.56
C ASN A 125 -35.01 -5.15 -0.57
N CYS A 126 -34.74 -3.86 -0.70
CA CYS A 126 -35.37 -3.03 -1.71
C CYS A 126 -34.40 -2.22 -2.54
N THR A 127 -34.78 -2.06 -3.80
CA THR A 127 -34.27 -1.05 -4.71
C THR A 127 -35.45 -0.20 -5.12
N THR A 128 -35.31 1.13 -5.06
CA THR A 128 -36.43 2.01 -5.34
C THR A 128 -36.01 3.14 -6.27
N SER A 129 -36.95 3.61 -7.08
CA SER A 129 -36.85 4.84 -7.85
C SER A 129 -37.42 6.05 -7.09
N ASN A 130 -37.89 5.86 -5.85
CA ASN A 130 -38.54 6.92 -5.08
C ASN A 130 -37.58 8.08 -4.79
N GLN A 131 -38.12 9.29 -4.87
CA GLN A 131 -37.40 10.54 -4.64
C GLN A 131 -37.29 10.83 -3.14
N PHE A 132 -36.47 10.06 -2.42
CA PHE A 132 -36.13 10.45 -1.06
C PHE A 132 -35.10 11.57 -1.04
N VAL A 133 -35.25 12.47 -0.07
CA VAL A 133 -34.21 13.44 0.28
C VAL A 133 -33.12 12.71 1.07
N ILE A 134 -32.12 12.20 0.36
CA ILE A 134 -31.00 11.43 0.92
C ILE A 134 -30.27 12.18 2.02
N GLU A 135 -30.24 13.52 1.96
CA GLU A 135 -29.65 14.40 2.97
C GLU A 135 -30.28 14.18 4.34
N ASN A 136 -31.62 14.10 4.42
CA ASN A 136 -32.34 13.90 5.68
C ASN A 136 -31.97 12.55 6.31
N ILE A 137 -31.83 11.51 5.49
CA ILE A 137 -31.42 10.18 5.97
C ILE A 137 -29.97 10.22 6.46
N LEU A 138 -29.07 10.84 5.71
CA LEU A 138 -27.66 10.96 6.08
C LEU A 138 -27.47 11.79 7.35
N ASP A 139 -28.29 12.82 7.55
CA ASP A 139 -28.29 13.64 8.77
C ASP A 139 -28.79 12.83 9.97
N SER A 140 -29.88 12.09 9.78
CA SER A 140 -30.43 11.20 10.80
C SER A 140 -29.46 10.08 11.19
N ILE A 141 -28.72 9.52 10.24
CA ILE A 141 -27.65 8.55 10.51
C ILE A 141 -26.57 9.16 11.41
N ASN A 142 -26.22 10.45 11.28
CA ASN A 142 -25.19 11.06 12.13
C ASN A 142 -25.58 11.08 13.59
N PHE A 143 -26.82 11.49 13.88
CA PHE A 143 -27.33 11.49 15.24
C PHE A 143 -27.46 10.06 15.75
N CYS A 144 -27.99 9.16 14.92
CA CYS A 144 -28.12 7.74 15.23
C CYS A 144 -26.78 7.13 15.68
N ILE A 145 -25.68 7.38 14.96
CA ILE A 145 -24.36 6.81 15.29
C ILE A 145 -23.60 7.52 16.42
N LEU A 146 -24.17 8.57 17.02
CA LEU A 146 -23.61 9.14 18.27
C LEU A 146 -23.69 8.13 19.40
N TYR A 147 -24.70 7.26 19.39
CA TYR A 147 -24.75 6.11 20.30
C TYR A 147 -24.05 4.91 19.68
N GLU A 148 -23.12 4.33 20.43
CA GLU A 148 -22.24 3.28 19.94
C GLU A 148 -22.98 2.02 19.50
N LYS A 149 -23.98 1.56 20.27
CA LYS A 149 -24.74 0.36 19.93
C LYS A 149 -25.46 0.52 18.59
N ASN A 150 -25.93 1.73 18.29
CA ASN A 150 -26.57 2.07 17.02
C ASN A 150 -25.57 2.02 15.88
N ARG A 151 -24.39 2.62 16.06
CA ARG A 151 -23.29 2.53 15.08
C ARG A 151 -22.89 1.09 14.80
N LEU A 152 -22.89 0.22 15.82
CA LEU A 152 -22.58 -1.20 15.66
C LEU A 152 -23.57 -1.90 14.71
N PHE A 153 -24.86 -1.57 14.74
CA PHE A 153 -25.84 -2.11 13.79
C PHE A 153 -25.49 -1.75 12.35
N PHE A 154 -25.12 -0.50 12.07
CA PHE A 154 -24.70 -0.09 10.72
C PHE A 154 -23.45 -0.83 10.24
N ILE A 155 -22.50 -1.14 11.12
CA ILE A 155 -21.29 -1.90 10.76
C ILE A 155 -21.63 -3.37 10.51
N HIS A 156 -22.34 -4.00 11.45
CA HIS A 156 -22.68 -5.43 11.41
C HIS A 156 -23.62 -5.80 10.26
N GLU A 157 -24.59 -4.95 9.98
CA GLU A 157 -25.56 -5.18 8.92
C GLU A 157 -25.14 -4.53 7.59
N ASN A 158 -23.91 -4.00 7.50
CA ASN A 158 -23.39 -3.33 6.32
C ASN A 158 -24.31 -2.19 5.82
N GLY A 159 -24.88 -1.43 6.75
CA GLY A 159 -25.96 -0.48 6.49
C GLY A 159 -25.59 0.59 5.47
N MET A 160 -24.35 1.11 5.50
CA MET A 160 -23.92 2.10 4.51
C MET A 160 -23.82 1.53 3.10
N TYR A 161 -23.42 0.26 2.95
CA TYR A 161 -23.44 -0.40 1.64
C TYR A 161 -24.87 -0.57 1.12
N HIS A 162 -25.78 -1.04 1.97
CA HIS A 162 -27.18 -1.18 1.58
C HIS A 162 -27.81 0.17 1.23
N LEU A 163 -27.46 1.22 1.96
CA LEU A 163 -27.90 2.58 1.63
C LEU A 163 -27.37 3.03 0.25
N TYR A 164 -26.11 2.71 -0.06
CA TYR A 164 -25.53 3.00 -1.38
C TYR A 164 -26.27 2.27 -2.50
N SER A 165 -26.52 0.96 -2.32
CA SER A 165 -27.24 0.13 -3.29
C SER A 165 -28.70 0.58 -3.47
N PHE A 166 -29.36 0.95 -2.38
CA PHE A 166 -30.75 1.41 -2.35
C PHE A 166 -30.97 2.64 -3.24
N PHE A 167 -30.04 3.59 -3.22
CA PHE A 167 -30.12 4.84 -3.99
C PHE A 167 -29.63 4.76 -5.43
N GLN A 168 -29.26 3.57 -5.92
CA GLN A 168 -28.86 3.33 -7.31
C GLN A 168 -27.84 4.35 -7.88
N ARG A 169 -26.75 4.59 -7.13
CA ARG A 169 -25.65 5.51 -7.46
C ARG A 169 -26.04 6.99 -7.31
N PRO A 170 -25.78 7.60 -6.14
CA PRO A 170 -26.09 9.02 -5.92
C PRO A 170 -25.34 9.92 -6.91
N ARG A 171 -25.87 11.13 -7.15
CA ARG A 171 -25.19 12.19 -7.89
C ARG A 171 -23.79 12.46 -7.29
N LEU A 172 -22.85 12.96 -8.10
CA LEU A 172 -21.44 13.11 -7.70
C LEU A 172 -21.23 13.95 -6.43
N ASP A 173 -22.00 15.02 -6.26
CA ASP A 173 -22.00 15.88 -5.07
C ASP A 173 -22.46 15.14 -3.81
N LEU A 174 -23.51 14.33 -3.95
CA LEU A 174 -24.03 13.45 -2.92
C LEU A 174 -23.05 12.32 -2.57
N ALA A 175 -22.30 11.80 -3.54
CA ALA A 175 -21.31 10.74 -3.32
C ALA A 175 -20.22 11.17 -2.33
N LEU A 176 -19.70 12.40 -2.44
CA LEU A 176 -18.70 12.93 -1.50
C LEU A 176 -19.25 13.08 -0.07
N ARG A 177 -20.48 13.61 0.05
CA ARG A 177 -21.16 13.72 1.35
C ARG A 177 -21.39 12.33 1.94
N PHE A 178 -21.90 11.40 1.14
CA PHE A 178 -22.12 10.00 1.52
C PHE A 178 -20.84 9.33 2.03
N LEU A 179 -19.71 9.46 1.33
CA LEU A 179 -18.43 8.90 1.76
C LEU A 179 -17.94 9.52 3.07
N LYS A 180 -18.15 10.83 3.28
CA LYS A 180 -17.82 11.50 4.55
C LYS A 180 -18.61 10.87 5.70
N LYS A 181 -19.90 10.57 5.49
CA LYS A 181 -20.76 9.90 6.47
C LYS A 181 -20.34 8.45 6.69
N CYS A 182 -20.03 7.70 5.63
CA CYS A 182 -19.46 6.35 5.75
C CYS A 182 -18.22 6.32 6.63
N LYS A 183 -17.30 7.29 6.42
CA LYS A 183 -16.09 7.42 7.23
C LYS A 183 -16.42 7.60 8.72
N GLN A 184 -17.46 8.37 9.06
CA GLN A 184 -17.89 8.55 10.45
C GLN A 184 -18.45 7.25 11.05
N VAL A 185 -19.24 6.49 10.29
CA VAL A 185 -19.76 5.17 10.71
C VAL A 185 -18.62 4.18 11.00
N TYR A 186 -17.61 4.12 10.13
CA TYR A 186 -16.50 3.17 10.25
C TYR A 186 -15.34 3.66 11.12
N ILE A 187 -15.46 4.80 11.80
CA ILE A 187 -14.54 5.18 12.88
C ILE A 187 -14.94 4.40 14.13
N TRP A 188 -14.10 3.43 14.51
CA TRP A 188 -14.31 2.56 15.67
C TRP A 188 -13.10 2.59 16.61
N HIS A 189 -13.35 2.56 17.92
CA HIS A 189 -12.32 2.61 18.95
C HIS A 189 -11.79 1.22 19.28
N ARG A 190 -10.47 1.12 19.55
CA ARG A 190 -9.82 -0.16 19.88
C ARG A 190 -10.32 -0.79 21.18
N GLU A 191 -10.70 0.02 22.16
CA GLU A 191 -11.25 -0.44 23.44
C GLU A 191 -12.55 -1.22 23.29
N LYS A 192 -13.25 -1.02 22.16
CA LYS A 192 -14.57 -1.58 21.87
C LYS A 192 -14.50 -2.68 20.81
N ILE A 193 -13.33 -3.28 20.62
CA ILE A 193 -13.13 -4.37 19.65
C ILE A 193 -14.02 -5.57 19.94
N ALA A 194 -14.25 -5.89 21.22
CA ALA A 194 -15.00 -7.07 21.63
C ALA A 194 -16.47 -7.08 21.19
N SER A 195 -17.05 -5.92 20.83
CA SER A 195 -18.44 -5.85 20.36
C SER A 195 -18.57 -6.18 18.86
N LEU A 196 -17.47 -6.20 18.11
CA LEU A 196 -17.47 -6.50 16.69
C LEU A 196 -17.37 -8.01 16.43
N SER A 197 -18.17 -8.51 15.49
CA SER A 197 -18.16 -9.90 15.04
C SER A 197 -17.32 -10.05 13.76
N PRO A 198 -16.18 -10.77 13.79
CA PRO A 198 -15.37 -11.04 12.60
C PRO A 198 -16.15 -11.76 11.49
N MET A 199 -17.09 -12.63 11.86
CA MET A 199 -17.97 -13.32 10.91
C MET A 199 -18.86 -12.33 10.15
N LYS A 200 -19.50 -11.39 10.86
CA LYS A 200 -20.31 -10.35 10.19
C LYS A 200 -19.45 -9.45 9.31
N LEU A 201 -18.27 -9.05 9.78
CA LEU A 201 -17.33 -8.26 8.97
C LEU A 201 -16.87 -9.00 7.71
N THR A 202 -16.64 -10.31 7.79
CA THR A 202 -16.31 -11.18 6.65
C THR A 202 -17.42 -11.16 5.60
N VAL A 203 -18.69 -11.33 6.02
CA VAL A 203 -19.85 -11.27 5.13
C VAL A 203 -19.97 -9.90 4.47
N SER A 204 -19.78 -8.81 5.23
CA SER A 204 -19.82 -7.45 4.72
C SER A 204 -18.73 -7.20 3.66
N VAL A 205 -17.48 -7.56 3.96
CA VAL A 205 -16.35 -7.41 3.02
C VAL A 205 -16.58 -8.23 1.75
N TYR A 206 -17.01 -9.49 1.88
CA TYR A 206 -17.30 -10.36 0.74
C TYR A 206 -18.38 -9.77 -0.15
N ARG A 207 -19.49 -9.30 0.42
CA ARG A 207 -20.60 -8.70 -0.34
C ARG A 207 -20.17 -7.47 -1.13
N ILE A 208 -19.51 -6.51 -0.49
CA ILE A 208 -19.04 -5.29 -1.18
C ILE A 208 -18.03 -5.65 -2.27
N LEU A 209 -17.14 -6.60 -2.00
CA LEU A 209 -16.11 -7.02 -2.96
C LEU A 209 -16.68 -7.77 -4.17
N SER A 210 -17.73 -8.58 -3.99
CA SER A 210 -18.45 -9.24 -5.10
C SER A 210 -19.13 -8.20 -5.99
N ASP A 211 -19.92 -7.32 -5.37
CA ASP A 211 -20.65 -6.27 -6.09
C ASP A 211 -19.70 -5.31 -6.84
N HIS A 212 -18.58 -4.93 -6.23
CA HIS A 212 -17.55 -4.16 -6.93
C HIS A 212 -16.95 -4.95 -8.11
N SER A 213 -16.73 -6.26 -7.96
CA SER A 213 -16.18 -7.08 -9.04
C SER A 213 -17.12 -7.18 -10.25
N GLU A 214 -18.42 -7.19 -10.00
CA GLU A 214 -19.48 -7.24 -11.01
C GLU A 214 -19.71 -5.87 -11.66
N THR A 215 -19.90 -4.82 -10.85
CA THR A 215 -20.28 -3.49 -11.34
C THR A 215 -19.10 -2.60 -11.74
N ARG A 216 -17.91 -2.88 -11.20
CA ARG A 216 -16.71 -2.03 -11.28
C ARG A 216 -16.95 -0.59 -10.82
N CYS A 217 -17.87 -0.39 -9.88
CA CYS A 217 -18.22 0.94 -9.42
C CYS A 217 -17.18 1.50 -8.43
N ASP A 218 -16.63 2.68 -8.72
CA ASP A 218 -15.58 3.31 -7.89
C ASP A 218 -16.02 3.59 -6.45
N GLU A 219 -17.28 3.98 -6.26
CA GLU A 219 -17.81 4.31 -4.93
C GLU A 219 -17.93 3.08 -4.02
N THR A 220 -18.34 1.93 -4.57
CA THR A 220 -18.30 0.65 -3.85
C THR A 220 -16.86 0.28 -3.45
N GLY A 221 -15.90 0.59 -4.31
CA GLY A 221 -14.49 0.36 -4.02
C GLY A 221 -13.95 1.25 -2.90
N LYS A 222 -14.31 2.55 -2.90
CA LYS A 222 -14.00 3.49 -1.81
C LYS A 222 -14.63 3.05 -0.49
N LEU A 223 -15.89 2.60 -0.52
CA LEU A 223 -16.60 2.08 0.65
C LEU A 223 -15.88 0.84 1.20
N LEU A 224 -15.51 -0.11 0.34
CA LEU A 224 -14.74 -1.28 0.77
C LEU A 224 -13.44 -0.89 1.47
N LEU A 225 -12.71 0.09 0.92
CA LEU A 225 -11.47 0.55 1.53
C LEU A 225 -11.70 1.22 2.90
N LEU A 226 -12.83 1.90 3.13
CA LEU A 226 -13.19 2.40 4.47
C LEU A 226 -13.39 1.26 5.47
N VAL A 227 -14.13 0.22 5.07
CA VAL A 227 -14.37 -0.97 5.88
C VAL A 227 -13.05 -1.69 6.20
N LEU A 228 -12.22 -1.94 5.18
CA LEU A 228 -10.90 -2.57 5.35
C LEU A 228 -9.93 -1.72 6.17
N LYS A 229 -10.01 -0.38 6.08
CA LYS A 229 -9.23 0.53 6.92
C LYS A 229 -9.60 0.39 8.40
N MET A 230 -10.89 0.33 8.71
CA MET A 230 -11.38 0.07 10.07
C MET A 230 -10.85 -1.28 10.56
N ILE A 231 -11.06 -2.35 9.80
CA ILE A 231 -10.59 -3.71 10.13
C ILE A 231 -9.07 -3.72 10.38
N SER A 232 -8.29 -3.06 9.51
CA SER A 232 -6.83 -2.94 9.64
C SER A 232 -6.42 -2.20 10.92
N GLN A 233 -7.10 -1.12 11.27
CA GLN A 233 -6.81 -0.35 12.48
C GLN A 233 -7.10 -1.13 13.77
N LEU A 234 -8.11 -2.01 13.72
CA LEU A 234 -8.52 -2.90 14.81
C LEU A 234 -7.74 -4.22 14.83
N ARG A 235 -6.82 -4.45 13.87
CA ARG A 235 -6.04 -5.68 13.71
C ARG A 235 -6.86 -6.95 13.42
N PHE A 236 -8.06 -6.79 12.84
CA PHE A 236 -8.95 -7.90 12.47
C PHE A 236 -8.65 -8.53 11.10
N LEU A 237 -7.61 -8.08 10.39
CA LEU A 237 -7.29 -8.63 9.06
C LEU A 237 -6.99 -10.13 9.07
N ASP A 238 -6.61 -10.67 10.22
CA ASP A 238 -6.32 -12.09 10.45
C ASP A 238 -7.60 -12.90 10.74
N ASP A 239 -8.66 -12.23 11.16
CA ASP A 239 -9.88 -12.89 11.64
C ASP A 239 -11.01 -12.83 10.61
N ILE A 240 -10.75 -12.23 9.45
CA ILE A 240 -11.69 -12.16 8.34
C ILE A 240 -11.18 -12.89 7.11
N GLN A 241 -12.10 -13.39 6.29
CA GLN A 241 -11.79 -14.07 5.04
C GLN A 241 -12.23 -13.22 3.85
N PHE A 242 -11.37 -13.03 2.85
CA PHE A 242 -11.74 -12.35 1.61
C PHE A 242 -10.80 -12.72 0.45
N SER A 243 -11.28 -12.53 -0.77
CA SER A 243 -10.51 -12.82 -1.98
C SER A 243 -9.43 -11.76 -2.21
N LEU A 244 -8.18 -12.13 -1.93
CA LEU A 244 -7.01 -11.29 -2.21
C LEU A 244 -6.88 -10.93 -3.69
N HIS A 245 -7.31 -11.83 -4.58
CA HIS A 245 -7.29 -11.58 -6.02
C HIS A 245 -8.26 -10.46 -6.43
N GLN A 246 -9.49 -10.46 -5.89
CA GLN A 246 -10.45 -9.39 -6.11
C GLN A 246 -9.95 -8.07 -5.49
N LEU A 247 -9.34 -8.12 -4.29
CA LEU A 247 -8.75 -6.92 -3.68
C LEU A 247 -7.60 -6.31 -4.51
N ILE A 248 -6.77 -7.15 -5.15
CA ILE A 248 -5.74 -6.67 -6.09
C ILE A 248 -6.37 -6.02 -7.30
N LYS A 249 -7.40 -6.62 -7.91
CA LYS A 249 -8.13 -6.02 -9.04
C LYS A 249 -8.70 -4.66 -8.66
N LEU A 250 -9.35 -4.55 -7.51
CA LEU A 250 -9.85 -3.29 -6.96
C LEU A 250 -8.71 -2.29 -6.76
N THR A 251 -7.60 -2.70 -6.16
CA THR A 251 -6.43 -1.81 -5.95
C THR A 251 -5.87 -1.31 -7.28
N ILE A 252 -5.76 -2.17 -8.29
CA ILE A 252 -5.34 -1.80 -9.65
C ILE A 252 -6.28 -0.77 -10.26
N ASN A 253 -7.60 -0.97 -10.16
CA ASN A 253 -8.60 -0.01 -10.64
C ASN A 253 -8.44 1.35 -9.94
N MET A 254 -8.27 1.35 -8.61
CA MET A 254 -8.02 2.59 -7.87
C MET A 254 -6.73 3.27 -8.32
N LEU A 255 -5.64 2.54 -8.55
CA LEU A 255 -4.40 3.12 -9.06
C LEU A 255 -4.55 3.72 -10.47
N TYR A 256 -5.47 3.20 -11.30
CA TYR A 256 -5.79 3.83 -12.59
C TYR A 256 -6.52 5.17 -12.42
N ILE A 257 -7.43 5.27 -11.46
CA ILE A 257 -8.09 6.54 -11.11
C ILE A 257 -7.06 7.55 -10.60
N TYR A 258 -6.14 7.13 -9.72
CA TYR A 258 -5.04 7.97 -9.23
C TYR A 258 -4.24 8.58 -10.39
N LYS A 259 -3.96 7.78 -11.42
CA LYS A 259 -3.19 8.21 -12.59
C LYS A 259 -3.90 9.31 -13.37
N ARG A 260 -5.24 9.27 -13.45
CA ARG A 260 -6.07 10.22 -14.21
C ARG A 260 -6.22 11.56 -13.49
N ASP A 261 -6.65 11.54 -12.22
CA ASP A 261 -7.22 12.73 -11.59
C ASP A 261 -6.25 13.49 -10.68
N ARG A 262 -5.00 13.02 -10.52
CA ARG A 262 -4.02 13.54 -9.53
C ARG A 262 -4.57 13.64 -8.10
N ASN A 263 -5.68 12.96 -7.81
CA ASN A 263 -6.44 13.19 -6.59
C ASN A 263 -5.81 12.41 -5.43
N ASP A 264 -5.59 13.11 -4.30
CA ASP A 264 -4.99 12.54 -3.08
C ASP A 264 -5.92 11.57 -2.33
N ASP A 265 -7.16 11.42 -2.80
CA ASP A 265 -8.23 10.66 -2.13
C ASP A 265 -7.88 9.19 -1.90
N ILE A 266 -7.13 8.54 -2.79
CA ILE A 266 -6.81 7.11 -2.67
C ILE A 266 -5.94 6.82 -1.43
N LEU A 267 -5.02 7.73 -1.10
CA LEU A 267 -4.21 7.62 0.10
C LEU A 267 -5.01 7.92 1.36
N SER A 268 -6.08 8.72 1.26
CA SER A 268 -6.96 9.01 2.40
C SER A 268 -7.60 7.74 2.99
N PHE A 269 -7.78 6.71 2.14
CA PHE A 269 -8.30 5.41 2.55
C PHE A 269 -7.25 4.50 3.21
N GLY A 270 -5.98 4.90 3.27
CA GLY A 270 -4.95 4.13 3.96
C GLY A 270 -4.63 2.78 3.31
N ILE A 271 -4.76 2.68 1.99
CA ILE A 271 -4.55 1.43 1.22
C ILE A 271 -3.18 0.78 1.48
N SER A 272 -2.13 1.59 1.64
CA SER A 272 -0.80 1.12 2.03
C SER A 272 -0.78 0.47 3.43
N LYS A 273 -1.55 1.00 4.39
CA LYS A 273 -1.67 0.41 5.73
C LYS A 273 -2.45 -0.90 5.70
N ILE A 274 -3.53 -0.96 4.91
CA ILE A 274 -4.31 -2.19 4.69
C ILE A 274 -3.38 -3.28 4.13
N TRP A 275 -2.67 -2.99 3.03
CA TRP A 275 -1.71 -3.93 2.43
C TRP A 275 -0.57 -4.31 3.37
N SER A 276 -0.04 -3.37 4.14
CA SER A 276 0.97 -3.69 5.17
C SER A 276 0.41 -4.66 6.22
N GLY A 277 -0.85 -4.50 6.62
CA GLY A 277 -1.52 -5.42 7.55
C GLY A 277 -1.70 -6.82 6.94
N ILE A 278 -2.14 -6.88 5.68
CA ILE A 278 -2.34 -8.15 4.95
C ILE A 278 -1.02 -8.90 4.79
N ILE A 279 0.07 -8.22 4.42
CA ILE A 279 1.38 -8.84 4.20
C ILE A 279 2.00 -9.32 5.52
N ASN A 280 1.77 -8.61 6.62
CA ASN A 280 2.32 -8.98 7.93
C ASN A 280 1.41 -9.93 8.73
N SER A 281 0.28 -10.33 8.16
CA SER A 281 -0.64 -11.30 8.74
C SER A 281 0.03 -12.68 8.85
N PRO A 282 0.00 -13.34 10.02
CA PRO A 282 0.48 -14.71 10.16
C PRO A 282 -0.38 -15.70 9.36
N LYS A 283 -1.71 -15.50 9.32
CA LYS A 283 -2.67 -16.41 8.69
C LYS A 283 -2.73 -16.30 7.17
N ASN A 284 -2.39 -15.14 6.60
CA ASN A 284 -2.39 -14.97 5.14
C ASN A 284 -1.16 -15.63 4.50
N THR A 285 -1.37 -16.75 3.82
CA THR A 285 -0.38 -17.32 2.90
C THR A 285 -0.46 -16.60 1.56
N PHE A 286 -0.02 -15.34 1.53
CA PHE A 286 -0.07 -14.52 0.33
C PHE A 286 0.98 -14.98 -0.69
N GLN A 287 0.65 -16.00 -1.47
CA GLN A 287 1.54 -16.46 -2.53
C GLN A 287 1.45 -15.47 -3.71
N PHE A 288 2.40 -14.53 -3.77
CA PHE A 288 2.63 -13.76 -4.97
C PHE A 288 3.05 -14.70 -6.09
N PHE A 289 2.26 -14.80 -7.15
CA PHE A 289 2.61 -15.64 -8.31
C PHE A 289 2.53 -14.89 -9.63
N ARG A 290 2.05 -13.64 -9.61
CA ARG A 290 1.79 -12.92 -10.84
C ARG A 290 2.39 -11.52 -10.77
N LYS A 291 3.00 -11.13 -11.90
CA LYS A 291 3.57 -9.82 -12.23
C LYS A 291 2.74 -8.65 -11.72
N ASP A 292 1.45 -8.69 -12.04
CA ASP A 292 0.48 -7.64 -11.76
C ASP A 292 0.31 -7.37 -10.26
N LYS A 293 0.38 -8.41 -9.43
CA LYS A 293 0.30 -8.29 -7.97
C LYS A 293 1.47 -7.50 -7.40
N PHE A 294 2.69 -7.82 -7.84
CA PHE A 294 3.90 -7.11 -7.39
C PHE A 294 3.91 -5.66 -7.85
N GLU A 295 3.61 -5.43 -9.12
CA GLU A 295 3.54 -4.08 -9.67
C GLU A 295 2.50 -3.23 -8.92
N CYS A 296 1.33 -3.81 -8.63
CA CYS A 296 0.28 -3.17 -7.84
C CYS A 296 0.78 -2.76 -6.44
N LEU A 297 1.38 -3.68 -5.68
CA LEU A 297 1.86 -3.39 -4.33
C LEU A 297 3.03 -2.41 -4.30
N GLY A 298 4.03 -2.60 -5.16
CA GLY A 298 5.15 -1.69 -5.28
C GLY A 298 4.66 -0.27 -5.58
N SER A 299 3.62 -0.13 -6.41
CA SER A 299 3.01 1.16 -6.72
C SER A 299 2.27 1.77 -5.53
N VAL A 300 1.46 0.99 -4.81
CA VAL A 300 0.79 1.45 -3.58
C VAL A 300 1.80 1.97 -2.56
N PHE A 301 2.89 1.23 -2.36
CA PHE A 301 3.93 1.62 -1.42
C PHE A 301 4.75 2.80 -1.92
N ALA A 302 5.02 2.91 -3.22
CA ALA A 302 5.70 4.06 -3.79
C ALA A 302 4.91 5.35 -3.59
N ILE A 303 3.59 5.32 -3.81
CA ILE A 303 2.72 6.48 -3.57
C ILE A 303 2.76 6.86 -2.06
N ASP A 304 2.59 5.90 -1.15
CA ASP A 304 2.64 6.17 0.30
C ASP A 304 3.98 6.76 0.75
N LEU A 305 5.11 6.18 0.32
CA LEU A 305 6.43 6.68 0.68
C LEU A 305 6.71 8.05 0.06
N SER A 306 6.28 8.32 -1.18
CA SER A 306 6.47 9.62 -1.84
C SER A 306 5.86 10.77 -1.03
N ARG A 307 4.66 10.55 -0.47
CA ARG A 307 3.99 11.52 0.39
C ARG A 307 4.72 11.70 1.71
N LYS A 308 5.23 10.62 2.29
CA LYS A 308 6.01 10.71 3.53
C LYS A 308 7.29 11.50 3.33
N PHE A 309 8.01 11.30 2.22
CA PHE A 309 9.17 12.13 1.87
C PHE A 309 8.79 13.59 1.71
N ARG A 310 7.74 13.93 0.95
CA ARG A 310 7.26 15.33 0.85
C ARG A 310 6.90 15.93 2.20
N THR A 311 6.31 15.14 3.10
CA THR A 311 5.96 15.61 4.45
C THR A 311 7.20 15.84 5.31
N ALA A 312 8.21 14.98 5.17
CA ALA A 312 9.51 15.13 5.84
C ALA A 312 10.23 16.39 5.33
N VAL A 313 10.33 16.55 4.01
CA VAL A 313 10.86 17.73 3.31
C VAL A 313 10.14 19.01 3.74
N GLY A 314 8.82 19.09 3.60
CA GLY A 314 8.06 20.31 3.90
C GLY A 314 8.01 20.69 5.37
N ARG A 315 8.46 19.81 6.27
CA ARG A 315 8.56 20.08 7.71
C ARG A 315 10.01 20.14 8.20
N TYR A 316 10.99 20.00 7.31
CA TYR A 316 12.41 19.86 7.66
C TYR A 316 12.63 18.83 8.77
N ARG A 317 12.01 17.65 8.62
CA ARG A 317 12.10 16.56 9.60
C ARG A 317 12.87 15.39 9.02
N LYS A 318 13.71 14.79 9.85
CA LYS A 318 14.35 13.50 9.57
C LYS A 318 13.32 12.44 9.17
N PHE A 319 13.60 11.71 8.09
CA PHE A 319 12.77 10.61 7.63
C PHE A 319 13.12 9.33 8.40
N GLU A 320 12.29 8.95 9.37
CA GLU A 320 12.53 7.75 10.19
C GLU A 320 12.19 6.45 9.44
N VAL A 321 13.19 5.59 9.22
CA VAL A 321 13.03 4.29 8.54
C VAL A 321 12.60 3.20 9.53
N THR A 322 11.30 3.14 9.79
CA THR A 322 10.74 2.04 10.59
C THR A 322 10.84 0.68 9.87
N LYS A 323 10.75 -0.45 10.61
CA LYS A 323 10.65 -1.83 10.06
C LYS A 323 9.63 -1.99 8.92
N LYS A 324 8.49 -1.28 9.02
CA LYS A 324 7.44 -1.29 7.98
C LYS A 324 7.84 -0.51 6.74
N ILE A 325 8.57 0.59 6.89
CA ILE A 325 9.13 1.35 5.76
C ILE A 325 10.21 0.51 5.07
N ARG A 326 11.08 -0.16 5.84
CA ARG A 326 12.08 -1.09 5.31
C ARG A 326 11.43 -2.17 4.44
N GLN A 327 10.39 -2.87 4.94
CA GLN A 327 9.64 -3.85 4.15
C GLN A 327 9.07 -3.27 2.85
N LYS A 328 8.51 -2.05 2.90
CA LYS A 328 7.97 -1.37 1.71
C LYS A 328 9.05 -1.07 0.68
N LEU A 329 10.20 -0.56 1.12
CA LEU A 329 11.34 -0.28 0.26
C LEU A 329 11.87 -1.56 -0.40
N ILE A 330 11.96 -2.67 0.32
CA ILE A 330 12.37 -3.96 -0.27
C ILE A 330 11.37 -4.41 -1.35
N ILE A 331 10.07 -4.32 -1.08
CA ILE A 331 9.03 -4.67 -2.07
C ILE A 331 9.10 -3.75 -3.30
N ILE A 332 9.36 -2.45 -3.09
CA ILE A 332 9.58 -1.49 -4.18
C ILE A 332 10.83 -1.86 -4.98
N ASN A 333 11.95 -2.17 -4.33
CA ASN A 333 13.20 -2.55 -4.99
C ASN A 333 13.03 -3.82 -5.85
N LEU A 334 12.37 -4.86 -5.30
CA LEU A 334 12.01 -6.06 -6.07
C LEU A 334 11.09 -5.72 -7.25
N THR A 335 10.15 -4.80 -7.05
CA THR A 335 9.27 -4.35 -8.13
C THR A 335 10.04 -3.59 -9.20
N LEU A 336 11.03 -2.77 -8.84
CA LEU A 336 11.89 -2.03 -9.77
C LEU A 336 12.79 -2.95 -10.59
N VAL A 337 13.42 -3.96 -9.96
CA VAL A 337 14.15 -5.03 -10.66
C VAL A 337 13.26 -5.64 -11.74
N TYR A 338 12.03 -5.95 -11.36
CA TYR A 338 11.07 -6.59 -12.24
C TYR A 338 10.50 -5.67 -13.33
N VAL A 339 10.36 -4.37 -13.03
CA VAL A 339 9.85 -3.32 -13.93
C VAL A 339 10.87 -2.94 -15.00
N ASN A 340 12.16 -3.12 -14.72
CA ASN A 340 13.26 -2.80 -15.61
C ASN A 340 13.37 -3.71 -16.86
N LYS A 341 12.25 -4.25 -17.35
CA LYS A 341 12.15 -4.96 -18.63
C LYS A 341 12.37 -3.96 -19.77
N ILE A 342 13.64 -3.75 -20.05
CA ILE A 342 14.32 -3.05 -21.14
C ILE A 342 13.39 -2.34 -22.12
N GLY A 343 13.29 -1.02 -21.96
CA GLY A 343 13.25 -0.01 -23.04
C GLY A 343 12.10 0.02 -24.04
N LYS A 344 11.42 -1.09 -24.33
CA LYS A 344 10.47 -1.22 -25.46
C LYS A 344 9.02 -1.33 -25.02
N ASN A 345 8.75 -1.62 -23.75
CA ASN A 345 7.37 -1.73 -23.29
C ASN A 345 7.04 -0.63 -22.26
N PRO A 346 6.42 0.49 -22.67
CA PRO A 346 5.94 1.53 -21.76
C PRO A 346 4.85 1.04 -20.79
N SER A 347 4.50 -0.25 -20.82
CA SER A 347 3.38 -0.85 -20.09
C SER A 347 3.55 -1.02 -18.59
N VAL A 348 4.58 -0.44 -17.96
CA VAL A 348 4.59 -0.30 -16.49
C VAL A 348 3.47 0.66 -16.15
N ARG A 349 2.32 0.09 -15.80
CA ARG A 349 1.02 0.75 -15.66
C ARG A 349 1.13 1.94 -14.73
N PHE A 350 2.03 1.82 -13.75
CA PHE A 350 2.22 2.74 -12.65
C PHE A 350 3.63 3.35 -12.57
N ARG A 351 4.38 3.45 -13.69
CA ARG A 351 5.72 4.10 -13.72
C ARG A 351 5.73 5.48 -13.08
N ARG A 352 4.62 6.21 -13.19
CA ARG A 352 4.40 7.51 -12.54
C ARG A 352 4.59 7.44 -11.02
N ALA A 353 4.01 6.45 -10.34
CA ALA A 353 4.12 6.30 -8.88
C ALA A 353 5.58 6.21 -8.42
N PHE A 354 6.39 5.42 -9.12
CA PHE A 354 7.82 5.28 -8.82
C PHE A 354 8.62 6.55 -9.15
N LYS A 355 8.29 7.27 -10.23
CA LYS A 355 8.91 8.57 -10.52
C LYS A 355 8.58 9.63 -9.46
N GLU A 356 7.35 9.63 -8.93
CA GLU A 356 6.96 10.53 -7.85
C GLU A 356 7.69 10.20 -6.54
N LEU A 357 7.92 8.91 -6.24
CA LEU A 357 8.78 8.49 -5.14
C LEU A 357 10.23 8.93 -5.35
N HIS A 358 10.79 8.71 -6.54
CA HIS A 358 12.12 9.16 -6.90
C HIS A 358 12.27 10.67 -6.71
N ARG A 359 11.31 11.46 -7.17
CA ARG A 359 11.32 12.93 -6.99
C ARG A 359 11.30 13.31 -5.51
N GLY A 360 10.41 12.72 -4.70
CA GLY A 360 10.35 13.01 -3.27
C GLY A 360 11.64 12.62 -2.53
N PHE A 361 12.28 11.53 -2.94
CA PHE A 361 13.57 11.12 -2.37
C PHE A 361 14.71 12.06 -2.80
N LYS A 362 14.74 12.48 -4.06
CA LYS A 362 15.69 13.49 -4.57
C LYS A 362 15.58 14.78 -3.77
N GLU A 363 14.37 15.31 -3.60
CA GLU A 363 14.10 16.51 -2.80
C GLU A 363 14.62 16.34 -1.36
N TYR A 364 14.41 15.16 -0.76
CA TYR A 364 14.91 14.82 0.57
C TYR A 364 16.44 14.80 0.66
N LEU A 365 17.13 14.18 -0.31
CA LEU A 365 18.60 14.18 -0.36
C LEU A 365 19.16 15.59 -0.56
N GLN A 366 18.55 16.40 -1.42
CA GLN A 366 19.04 17.74 -1.74
C GLN A 366 19.00 18.67 -0.53
N ILE A 367 17.93 18.62 0.28
CA ILE A 367 17.82 19.43 1.49
C ILE A 367 18.93 19.07 2.49
N HIS A 368 19.11 17.77 2.77
CA HIS A 368 20.10 17.33 3.75
C HIS A 368 21.54 17.42 3.23
N ALA A 369 21.77 17.39 1.91
CA ALA A 369 23.10 17.60 1.35
C ALA A 369 23.55 19.08 1.44
N LEU A 370 22.60 20.03 1.49
CA LEU A 370 22.89 21.46 1.63
C LEU A 370 23.16 21.84 3.11
N GLU A 371 22.51 21.16 4.05
CA GLU A 371 22.66 21.41 5.50
C GLU A 371 24.01 20.96 6.06
N ASP A 372 24.65 19.97 5.43
CA ASP A 372 25.96 19.41 5.80
C ASP A 372 27.13 20.42 5.73
N GLN A 373 26.86 21.66 5.29
CA GLN A 373 27.85 22.75 5.25
C GLN A 373 27.64 23.83 6.31
N THR A 374 26.51 23.83 7.05
CA THR A 374 26.17 24.96 7.92
C THR A 374 25.59 24.60 9.29
N ILE A 375 25.12 23.36 9.52
CA ILE A 375 24.46 22.99 10.79
C ILE A 375 24.85 21.55 11.19
N GLU A 376 25.63 21.39 12.27
CA GLU A 376 26.14 20.09 12.75
C GLU A 376 25.07 19.13 13.30
N ASP A 377 23.83 19.57 13.56
CA ASP A 377 22.88 18.82 14.41
C ASP A 377 21.72 18.07 13.71
N GLN A 378 21.62 18.02 12.36
CA GLN A 378 20.44 17.40 11.69
C GLN A 378 20.73 16.60 10.42
N THR A 379 21.88 15.93 10.34
CA THR A 379 22.28 15.21 9.13
C THR A 379 21.63 13.82 9.05
N ILE A 380 21.56 13.26 7.83
CA ILE A 380 21.14 11.86 7.58
C ILE A 380 22.03 10.87 8.37
N GLU A 381 23.20 11.32 8.82
CA GLU A 381 24.19 10.54 9.56
C GLU A 381 23.67 9.96 10.87
N ASP A 382 22.63 10.56 11.45
CA ASP A 382 21.97 10.05 12.65
C ASP A 382 21.11 8.79 12.38
N GLN A 383 20.93 8.38 11.13
CA GLN A 383 20.24 7.14 10.79
C GLN A 383 21.19 5.94 10.95
N THR A 384 20.61 4.78 11.28
CA THR A 384 21.37 3.53 11.24
C THR A 384 21.93 3.29 9.84
N ILE A 385 23.08 2.66 9.73
CA ILE A 385 23.76 2.45 8.44
C ILE A 385 22.92 1.57 7.53
N GLU A 386 22.20 0.61 8.11
CA GLU A 386 21.21 -0.24 7.45
C GLU A 386 20.12 0.61 6.76
N ASP A 387 19.64 1.64 7.44
CA ASP A 387 18.58 2.53 6.94
C ASP A 387 19.12 3.45 5.85
N GLN A 388 20.32 4.00 6.02
CA GLN A 388 20.99 4.78 4.97
C GLN A 388 21.21 3.92 3.71
N PHE A 389 21.68 2.68 3.90
CA PHE A 389 21.96 1.76 2.82
C PHE A 389 20.69 1.41 2.02
N ILE A 390 19.58 1.05 2.68
CA ILE A 390 18.35 0.69 1.95
C ILE A 390 17.74 1.88 1.20
N LEU A 391 17.83 3.09 1.78
CA LEU A 391 17.41 4.32 1.14
C LEU A 391 18.26 4.59 -0.12
N LEU A 392 19.59 4.51 -0.01
CA LEU A 392 20.50 4.71 -1.12
C LEU A 392 20.34 3.64 -2.22
N GLN A 393 20.19 2.37 -1.81
CA GLN A 393 19.92 1.26 -2.72
C GLN A 393 18.65 1.54 -3.55
N TYR A 394 17.57 1.97 -2.91
CA TYR A 394 16.35 2.36 -3.62
C TYR A 394 16.63 3.50 -4.62
N TYR A 395 17.33 4.56 -4.17
CA TYR A 395 17.58 5.73 -5.00
C TYR A 395 18.37 5.39 -6.26
N ILE A 396 19.50 4.69 -6.13
CA ILE A 396 20.31 4.23 -7.26
C ILE A 396 19.50 3.31 -8.17
N LYS A 397 18.78 2.33 -7.60
CA LYS A 397 17.96 1.39 -8.37
C LYS A 397 16.86 2.10 -9.16
N SER A 398 16.31 3.19 -8.62
CA SER A 398 15.27 3.98 -9.27
C SER A 398 15.79 4.75 -10.49
N HIS A 399 17.03 5.26 -10.47
CA HIS A 399 17.66 5.85 -11.66
C HIS A 399 17.74 4.84 -12.80
N PHE A 400 18.27 3.65 -12.49
CA PHE A 400 18.40 2.56 -13.44
C PHE A 400 17.06 2.10 -13.99
N SER A 401 16.12 1.74 -13.10
CA SER A 401 14.87 1.07 -13.49
C SER A 401 13.85 2.03 -14.12
N LEU A 402 13.92 3.32 -13.79
CA LEU A 402 13.00 4.33 -14.31
C LEU A 402 13.59 5.14 -15.47
N ASN A 403 14.84 4.87 -15.87
CA ASN A 403 15.62 5.65 -16.82
C ASN A 403 15.58 7.15 -16.48
N VAL A 404 15.92 7.47 -15.23
CA VAL A 404 16.05 8.85 -14.76
C VAL A 404 17.53 9.18 -14.69
N LYS A 405 17.95 10.26 -15.35
CA LYS A 405 19.34 10.70 -15.33
C LYS A 405 19.71 11.15 -13.91
N ILE A 406 20.89 10.74 -13.45
CA ILE A 406 21.52 11.31 -12.26
C ILE A 406 22.26 12.58 -12.67
N SER A 407 22.07 13.65 -11.93
CA SER A 407 22.80 14.90 -12.13
C SER A 407 24.13 14.87 -11.37
N PRO A 408 25.16 15.62 -11.82
CA PRO A 408 26.46 15.63 -11.14
C PRO A 408 26.41 15.98 -9.64
N PRO A 409 25.57 16.92 -9.16
CA PRO A 409 25.42 17.17 -7.73
C PRO A 409 24.86 15.97 -6.95
N GLU A 410 23.88 15.26 -7.53
CA GLU A 410 23.32 14.05 -6.92
C GLU A 410 24.37 12.93 -6.87
N GLU A 411 25.12 12.75 -7.95
CA GLU A 411 26.19 11.76 -8.04
C GLU A 411 27.25 11.98 -6.94
N ARG A 412 27.66 13.23 -6.69
CA ARG A 412 28.57 13.55 -5.59
C ARG A 412 28.01 13.18 -4.21
N VAL A 413 26.73 13.46 -3.97
CA VAL A 413 26.06 13.08 -2.71
C VAL A 413 26.06 11.56 -2.56
N VAL A 414 25.73 10.83 -3.63
CA VAL A 414 25.76 9.36 -3.62
C VAL A 414 27.16 8.83 -3.32
N TYR A 415 28.20 9.33 -3.98
CA TYR A 415 29.58 8.86 -3.73
C TYR A 415 30.04 9.12 -2.29
N ARG A 416 29.65 10.24 -1.66
CA ARG A 416 29.94 10.48 -0.23
C ARG A 416 29.40 9.36 0.66
N TYR A 417 28.17 8.89 0.40
CA TYR A 417 27.62 7.74 1.12
C TYR A 417 28.34 6.43 0.79
N LEU A 418 28.74 6.22 -0.47
CA LEU A 418 29.48 5.02 -0.88
C LEU A 418 30.87 4.97 -0.22
N GLU A 419 31.59 6.09 -0.17
CA GLU A 419 32.87 6.23 0.54
C GLU A 419 32.69 5.96 2.02
N ARG A 420 31.65 6.54 2.64
CA ARG A 420 31.30 6.24 4.02
C ARG A 420 31.04 4.75 4.21
N PHE A 421 30.22 4.09 3.39
CA PHE A 421 30.00 2.65 3.52
C PHE A 421 31.28 1.84 3.28
N ALA A 422 32.13 2.24 2.35
CA ALA A 422 33.41 1.57 2.09
C ALA A 422 34.40 1.69 3.26
N SER A 423 34.29 2.74 4.09
CA SER A 423 35.09 2.86 5.32
C SER A 423 34.77 1.79 6.37
N TRP A 424 33.61 1.12 6.27
CA TRP A 424 33.19 0.04 7.15
C TRP A 424 33.57 -1.29 6.50
N PRO A 425 34.47 -2.10 7.10
CA PRO A 425 34.99 -3.32 6.46
C PRO A 425 33.90 -4.26 5.93
N LEU A 426 32.84 -4.50 6.72
CA LEU A 426 31.72 -5.37 6.36
C LEU A 426 30.81 -4.83 5.24
N LEU A 427 30.91 -3.54 4.92
CA LEU A 427 30.09 -2.87 3.92
C LEU A 427 30.85 -2.54 2.63
N LYS A 428 32.15 -2.83 2.53
CA LYS A 428 32.93 -2.62 1.30
C LYS A 428 32.26 -3.27 0.09
N LEU A 429 31.88 -4.54 0.18
CA LEU A 429 31.19 -5.24 -0.90
C LEU A 429 29.83 -4.62 -1.23
N HIS A 430 29.10 -4.15 -0.22
CA HIS A 430 27.80 -3.49 -0.37
C HIS A 430 27.92 -2.14 -1.07
N ALA A 431 28.94 -1.35 -0.70
CA ALA A 431 29.26 -0.09 -1.35
C ALA A 431 29.62 -0.32 -2.82
N LEU A 432 30.49 -1.30 -3.10
CA LEU A 432 30.89 -1.66 -4.47
C LEU A 432 29.72 -2.21 -5.31
N PHE A 433 28.79 -2.93 -4.69
CA PHE A 433 27.56 -3.37 -5.36
C PHE A 433 26.68 -2.18 -5.78
N LEU A 434 26.53 -1.17 -4.92
CA LEU A 434 25.81 0.06 -5.27
C LEU A 434 26.56 0.90 -6.30
N ASP A 435 27.89 0.94 -6.21
CA ASP A 435 28.77 1.61 -7.17
C ASP A 435 28.65 0.96 -8.56
N CYS A 436 28.63 -0.37 -8.65
CA CYS A 436 28.37 -1.09 -9.90
C CYS A 436 27.04 -0.66 -10.55
N GLN A 437 25.98 -0.48 -9.74
CA GLN A 437 24.68 -0.03 -10.26
C GLN A 437 24.73 1.40 -10.77
N LEU A 438 25.38 2.30 -10.02
CA LEU A 438 25.56 3.69 -10.41
C LEU A 438 26.39 3.79 -11.68
N PHE A 439 27.50 3.05 -11.73
CA PHE A 439 28.39 3.00 -12.88
C PHE A 439 27.68 2.49 -14.14
N HIS A 440 26.81 1.48 -14.00
CA HIS A 440 25.94 1.04 -15.11
C HIS A 440 25.02 2.18 -15.60
N VAL A 441 24.41 2.96 -14.69
CA VAL A 441 23.57 4.11 -15.07
C VAL A 441 24.39 5.15 -15.84
N SER A 442 25.62 5.44 -15.39
CA SER A 442 26.51 6.39 -16.05
C SER A 442 26.91 5.89 -17.43
N LEU A 443 27.35 4.63 -17.57
CA LEU A 443 27.72 4.03 -18.86
C LEU A 443 26.58 4.05 -19.89
N PHE A 444 25.34 3.81 -19.47
CA PHE A 444 24.19 3.78 -20.37
C PHE A 444 23.82 5.17 -20.92
N ASN A 445 24.18 6.25 -20.21
CA ASN A 445 23.85 7.62 -20.61
C ASN A 445 24.88 8.25 -21.56
N VAL A 446 26.02 7.61 -21.78
CA VAL A 446 27.11 8.16 -22.61
C VAL A 446 26.84 7.86 -24.07
N THR A 447 26.45 8.90 -24.82
CA THR A 447 26.18 8.80 -26.27
C THR A 447 27.46 8.62 -27.10
N SER A 448 28.63 9.00 -26.56
CA SER A 448 29.94 8.88 -27.22
C SER A 448 31.02 8.33 -26.28
N LEU A 449 31.15 7.00 -26.21
CA LEU A 449 32.18 6.31 -25.40
C LEU A 449 33.62 6.70 -25.77
N GLN A 450 33.87 7.28 -26.95
CA GLN A 450 35.21 7.55 -27.45
C GLN A 450 35.94 8.69 -26.73
N SER A 451 35.24 9.76 -26.32
CA SER A 451 35.91 10.95 -25.75
C SER A 451 36.35 10.79 -24.29
N ASN A 452 35.72 9.86 -23.56
CA ASN A 452 35.89 9.74 -22.10
C ASN A 452 36.46 8.37 -21.70
N PHE A 453 37.07 7.65 -22.66
CA PHE A 453 37.46 6.25 -22.44
C PHE A 453 38.50 6.10 -21.33
N SER A 454 39.47 7.02 -21.23
CA SER A 454 40.50 7.01 -20.18
C SER A 454 39.88 7.04 -18.79
N ASP A 455 38.94 7.97 -18.54
CA ASP A 455 38.26 8.11 -17.26
C ASP A 455 37.44 6.86 -16.90
N TYR A 456 36.81 6.22 -17.89
CA TYR A 456 36.08 4.97 -17.67
C TYR A 456 37.02 3.80 -17.38
N SER A 457 38.18 3.74 -18.03
CA SER A 457 39.19 2.71 -17.82
C SER A 457 39.66 2.70 -16.36
N GLU A 458 40.00 3.87 -15.82
CA GLU A 458 40.44 4.01 -14.42
C GLU A 458 39.31 3.68 -13.42
N LYS A 459 38.07 4.10 -13.71
CA LYS A 459 36.92 3.71 -12.86
C LYS A 459 36.67 2.21 -12.86
N ILE A 460 36.78 1.56 -14.02
CA ILE A 460 36.65 0.10 -14.14
C ILE A 460 37.77 -0.59 -13.36
N LYS A 461 39.01 -0.15 -13.54
CA LYS A 461 40.18 -0.66 -12.83
C LYS A 461 39.97 -0.56 -11.32
N GLY A 462 39.61 0.62 -10.82
CA GLY A 462 39.34 0.86 -9.41
C GLY A 462 38.20 0.00 -8.85
N LEU A 463 37.10 -0.15 -9.60
CA LEU A 463 35.97 -0.99 -9.22
C LEU A 463 36.37 -2.47 -9.11
N ILE A 464 37.06 -3.00 -10.11
CA ILE A 464 37.48 -4.41 -10.12
C ILE A 464 38.49 -4.67 -9.00
N HIS A 465 39.48 -3.78 -8.84
CA HIS A 465 40.45 -3.86 -7.75
C HIS A 465 39.75 -3.85 -6.38
N GLY A 466 38.82 -2.91 -6.16
CA GLY A 466 38.02 -2.85 -4.94
C GLY A 466 37.21 -4.12 -4.69
N LEU A 467 36.60 -4.71 -5.74
CA LEU A 467 35.86 -5.96 -5.64
C LEU A 467 36.75 -7.15 -5.28
N ILE A 468 37.95 -7.24 -5.85
CA ILE A 468 38.91 -8.28 -5.50
C ILE A 468 39.21 -8.19 -4.00
N LEU A 469 39.60 -7.01 -3.52
CA LEU A 469 39.93 -6.80 -2.10
C LEU A 469 38.75 -7.07 -1.16
N ALA A 470 37.53 -6.66 -1.55
CA ALA A 470 36.34 -6.90 -0.74
C ALA A 470 35.93 -8.38 -0.68
N LEU A 471 36.16 -9.13 -1.77
CA LEU A 471 35.83 -10.55 -1.86
C LEU A 471 36.90 -11.47 -1.25
N THR A 472 38.11 -10.97 -1.02
CA THR A 472 39.18 -11.66 -0.27
C THR A 472 39.27 -11.25 1.20
N ASP A 473 38.46 -10.30 1.65
CA ASP A 473 38.50 -9.83 3.03
C ASP A 473 38.19 -10.97 4.01
N GLU A 474 39.15 -11.31 4.87
CA GLU A 474 39.04 -12.44 5.81
C GLU A 474 37.86 -12.28 6.77
N THR A 475 37.51 -11.04 7.14
CA THR A 475 36.38 -10.77 8.04
C THR A 475 35.07 -11.06 7.33
N TYR A 476 34.93 -10.62 6.07
CA TYR A 476 33.79 -10.94 5.22
C TYR A 476 33.65 -12.45 5.02
N ILE A 477 34.74 -13.13 4.63
CA ILE A 477 34.76 -14.58 4.37
C ILE A 477 34.39 -15.35 5.63
N SER A 478 35.03 -15.04 6.75
CA SER A 478 34.77 -15.70 8.04
C SER A 478 33.31 -15.53 8.46
N LYS A 479 32.76 -14.32 8.33
CA LYS A 479 31.35 -14.06 8.63
C LYS A 479 30.42 -14.87 7.73
N LEU A 480 30.68 -14.87 6.43
CA LEU A 480 29.86 -15.60 5.46
C LEU A 480 29.88 -17.11 5.70
N GLN A 481 31.05 -17.68 5.98
CA GLN A 481 31.22 -19.11 6.27
C GLN A 481 30.56 -19.51 7.59
N ASN A 482 30.70 -18.68 8.64
CA ASN A 482 30.17 -18.97 9.96
C ASN A 482 28.66 -18.76 10.05
N GLU A 483 28.13 -17.67 9.49
CA GLU A 483 26.71 -17.30 9.62
C GLU A 483 25.84 -17.81 8.46
N GLN A 484 26.46 -18.18 7.32
CA GLN A 484 25.79 -18.55 6.08
C GLN A 484 24.78 -17.51 5.60
N LYS A 485 25.04 -16.23 5.91
CA LYS A 485 24.19 -15.09 5.56
C LYS A 485 25.04 -13.92 5.07
N LEU A 486 24.50 -13.20 4.10
CA LEU A 486 25.09 -11.94 3.63
C LEU A 486 24.70 -10.82 4.59
N PHE A 487 25.68 -10.01 5.00
CA PHE A 487 25.48 -8.85 5.87
C PHE A 487 24.42 -7.90 5.30
N LEU A 488 23.61 -7.24 6.13
CA LEU A 488 22.43 -6.42 5.76
C LEU A 488 21.23 -7.16 5.13
N TYR A 489 21.38 -8.44 4.79
CA TYR A 489 20.33 -9.25 4.17
C TYR A 489 19.89 -10.45 5.04
N GLU A 490 20.36 -10.52 6.29
CA GLU A 490 20.14 -11.64 7.21
C GLU A 490 18.65 -11.80 7.57
N ASP A 491 17.93 -10.69 7.66
CA ASP A 491 16.52 -10.64 8.04
C ASP A 491 15.57 -10.44 6.84
N VAL A 492 16.10 -10.13 5.65
CA VAL A 492 15.26 -9.79 4.50
C VAL A 492 14.33 -10.93 4.12
N LYS A 493 14.83 -12.17 4.08
CA LYS A 493 14.00 -13.34 3.76
C LYS A 493 13.10 -13.77 4.92
N SER A 494 13.60 -13.76 6.15
CA SER A 494 12.90 -14.30 7.32
C SER A 494 11.89 -13.32 7.92
N VAL A 495 12.11 -12.03 7.76
CA VAL A 495 11.31 -10.96 8.38
C VAL A 495 10.54 -10.18 7.32
N HIS A 496 11.23 -9.64 6.32
CA HIS A 496 10.60 -8.68 5.40
C HIS A 496 9.85 -9.36 4.25
N LEU A 497 10.35 -10.49 3.77
CA LEU A 497 9.85 -11.24 2.61
C LEU A 497 9.34 -12.63 2.97
N SER A 498 9.16 -12.94 4.25
CA SER A 498 8.74 -14.28 4.71
C SER A 498 7.43 -14.76 4.10
N LYS A 499 6.55 -13.82 3.73
CA LYS A 499 5.28 -14.10 3.06
C LYS A 499 5.37 -14.05 1.54
N ILE A 500 6.49 -13.60 0.97
CA ILE A 500 6.71 -13.63 -0.46
C ILE A 500 7.22 -15.01 -0.86
N ASN A 501 6.48 -15.66 -1.75
CA ASN A 501 6.85 -16.98 -2.25
C ASN A 501 8.26 -16.94 -2.89
N SER A 502 9.16 -17.82 -2.44
CA SER A 502 10.51 -17.95 -2.98
C SER A 502 10.52 -18.25 -4.50
N LYS A 503 9.52 -18.99 -5.01
CA LYS A 503 9.33 -19.21 -6.45
C LYS A 503 9.10 -17.89 -7.18
N CYS A 504 8.38 -16.94 -6.58
CA CYS A 504 8.13 -15.66 -7.22
C CYS A 504 9.35 -14.76 -7.22
N ILE A 505 10.11 -14.74 -6.13
CA ILE A 505 11.41 -14.05 -6.09
C ILE A 505 12.32 -14.63 -7.17
N LYS A 506 12.42 -15.97 -7.25
CA LYS A 506 13.17 -16.65 -8.32
C LYS A 506 12.66 -16.27 -9.71
N GLN A 507 11.35 -16.21 -9.93
CA GLN A 507 10.79 -15.80 -11.22
C GLN A 507 11.12 -14.35 -11.58
N VAL A 508 11.19 -13.43 -10.61
CA VAL A 508 11.64 -12.06 -10.86
C VAL A 508 13.05 -12.09 -11.43
N PHE A 509 13.99 -12.74 -10.75
CA PHE A 509 15.39 -12.84 -11.18
C PHE A 509 15.58 -13.66 -12.46
N ILE A 510 14.93 -14.82 -12.60
CA ILE A 510 14.94 -15.62 -13.83
C ILE A 510 14.44 -14.79 -15.01
N SER A 511 13.41 -13.96 -14.81
CA SER A 511 12.92 -13.12 -15.89
C SER A 511 13.93 -12.05 -16.32
N VAL A 512 14.75 -11.54 -15.39
CA VAL A 512 15.88 -10.66 -15.71
C VAL A 512 16.99 -11.45 -16.42
N LEU A 513 17.30 -12.67 -15.97
CA LEU A 513 18.28 -13.57 -16.60
C LEU A 513 17.91 -13.91 -18.04
N ASN A 514 16.66 -14.29 -18.29
CA ASN A 514 16.16 -14.64 -19.62
C ASN A 514 16.25 -13.45 -20.60
N GLU A 515 16.12 -12.21 -20.11
CA GLU A 515 16.27 -11.02 -20.96
C GLU A 515 17.69 -10.84 -21.48
N PHE A 516 18.71 -11.29 -20.74
CA PHE A 516 20.07 -11.32 -21.27
C PHE A 516 20.17 -12.27 -22.46
N GLY A 517 19.48 -13.41 -22.45
CA GLY A 517 19.49 -14.35 -23.58
C GLY A 517 19.01 -13.74 -24.91
N TYR A 518 18.02 -12.86 -24.88
CA TYR A 518 17.39 -12.33 -26.11
C TYR A 518 18.06 -11.08 -26.69
N HIS A 519 18.66 -10.22 -25.87
CA HIS A 519 19.21 -8.93 -26.33
C HIS A 519 20.70 -8.95 -26.65
N THR A 520 21.42 -9.98 -26.20
CA THR A 520 22.89 -10.04 -26.26
C THR A 520 23.44 -10.24 -27.67
N TYR A 521 22.62 -10.57 -28.66
CA TYR A 521 23.09 -10.84 -30.03
C TYR A 521 22.96 -9.67 -31.02
N SER A 522 22.24 -8.59 -30.70
CA SER A 522 21.89 -7.59 -31.72
C SER A 522 22.74 -6.32 -31.75
N GLN A 523 23.56 -6.06 -30.73
CA GLN A 523 24.50 -4.94 -30.80
C GLN A 523 25.92 -5.50 -30.82
N PRO A 524 26.64 -5.42 -31.96
CA PRO A 524 28.03 -5.83 -31.99
C PRO A 524 28.76 -5.06 -30.91
N ILE A 525 29.48 -5.79 -30.06
CA ILE A 525 30.45 -5.23 -29.12
C ILE A 525 31.30 -4.32 -29.98
N ARG A 526 31.21 -3.00 -29.78
CA ARG A 526 32.16 -2.10 -30.43
C ARG A 526 33.52 -2.59 -29.96
N ASN A 527 34.33 -3.11 -30.87
CA ASN A 527 35.69 -3.53 -30.56
C ASN A 527 36.38 -2.34 -29.92
N TYR A 528 36.54 -2.38 -28.60
CA TYR A 528 37.25 -1.34 -27.87
C TYR A 528 38.72 -1.51 -28.24
N PRO A 529 39.37 -0.51 -28.82
CA PRO A 529 40.73 -0.67 -29.34
C PRO A 529 41.77 -0.90 -28.23
N ASN A 530 41.43 -0.67 -26.96
CA ASN A 530 42.36 -0.84 -25.85
C ASN A 530 42.35 -2.28 -25.29
N SER A 531 43.49 -2.96 -25.41
CA SER A 531 43.75 -4.28 -24.83
C SER A 531 43.52 -4.36 -23.30
N GLU A 532 43.77 -3.29 -22.56
CA GLU A 532 43.54 -3.22 -21.11
C GLU A 532 42.07 -3.45 -20.75
N PHE A 533 41.16 -2.88 -21.54
CA PHE A 533 39.73 -3.05 -21.30
C PHE A 533 39.28 -4.50 -21.51
N HIS A 534 39.90 -5.21 -22.46
CA HIS A 534 39.66 -6.64 -22.63
C HIS A 534 40.10 -7.44 -21.40
N ILE A 535 41.24 -7.07 -20.81
CA ILE A 535 41.74 -7.67 -19.57
C ILE A 535 40.77 -7.38 -18.42
N TYR A 536 40.37 -6.13 -18.22
CA TYR A 536 39.40 -5.76 -17.17
C TYR A 536 38.07 -6.50 -17.32
N LYS A 537 37.54 -6.58 -18.54
CA LYS A 537 36.33 -7.34 -18.83
C LYS A 537 36.51 -8.83 -18.50
N HIS A 538 37.64 -9.41 -18.88
CA HIS A 538 37.94 -10.82 -18.60
C HIS A 538 38.02 -11.08 -17.09
N VAL A 539 38.79 -10.27 -16.36
CA VAL A 539 38.94 -10.40 -14.91
C VAL A 539 37.59 -10.20 -14.21
N PHE A 540 36.79 -9.22 -14.63
CA PHE A 540 35.48 -9.00 -14.04
C PHE A 540 34.50 -10.16 -14.30
N ALA A 541 34.51 -10.75 -15.50
CA ALA A 541 33.74 -11.95 -15.80
C ALA A 541 34.16 -13.14 -14.90
N ARG A 542 35.47 -13.28 -14.64
CA ARG A 542 35.99 -14.30 -13.74
C ARG A 542 35.59 -14.06 -12.28
N ILE A 543 35.60 -12.81 -11.81
CA ILE A 543 35.11 -12.45 -10.48
C ILE A 543 33.63 -12.81 -10.33
N ILE A 544 32.79 -12.50 -11.32
CA ILE A 544 31.36 -12.84 -11.29
C ILE A 544 31.17 -14.35 -11.21
N LEU A 545 31.95 -15.12 -11.98
CA LEU A 545 31.91 -16.58 -11.95
C LEU A 545 32.33 -17.14 -10.58
N SER A 546 33.45 -16.65 -10.02
CA SER A 546 33.90 -17.02 -8.68
C SER A 546 32.84 -16.67 -7.64
N PHE A 547 32.32 -15.45 -7.66
CA PHE A 547 31.28 -15.00 -6.74
C PHE A 547 30.01 -15.86 -6.83
N TYR A 548 29.59 -16.25 -8.03
CA TYR A 548 28.44 -17.15 -8.22
C TYR A 548 28.66 -18.53 -7.58
N HIS A 549 29.89 -19.06 -7.60
CA HIS A 549 30.19 -20.39 -7.10
C HIS A 549 30.48 -20.43 -5.60
N SER A 550 31.29 -19.50 -5.09
CA SER A 550 31.80 -19.50 -3.72
C SER A 550 31.31 -18.33 -2.87
N ASN A 551 30.74 -17.28 -3.46
CA ASN A 551 30.41 -15.98 -2.83
C ASN A 551 31.64 -15.24 -2.24
N TYR A 552 32.86 -15.73 -2.46
CA TYR A 552 34.13 -15.09 -2.12
C TYR A 552 35.18 -15.42 -3.16
N LEU A 553 36.33 -14.77 -3.11
CA LEU A 553 37.47 -15.04 -3.97
C LEU A 553 38.61 -15.67 -3.16
N ASP A 554 39.19 -16.77 -3.63
CA ASP A 554 40.36 -17.34 -2.98
C ASP A 554 41.59 -16.45 -3.21
N GLN A 555 42.51 -16.44 -2.24
CA GLN A 555 43.67 -15.56 -2.26
C GLN A 555 44.52 -15.73 -3.53
N LYS A 556 44.69 -16.97 -4.00
CA LYS A 556 45.49 -17.25 -5.21
C LYS A 556 44.84 -16.67 -6.46
N ALA A 557 43.52 -16.80 -6.61
CA ALA A 557 42.79 -16.19 -7.71
C ALA A 557 42.84 -14.66 -7.63
N ALA A 558 42.73 -14.08 -6.44
CA ALA A 558 42.85 -12.65 -6.22
C ALA A 558 44.23 -12.09 -6.58
N ASP A 559 45.31 -12.72 -6.12
CA ASP A 559 46.68 -12.32 -6.46
C ASP A 559 46.95 -12.44 -7.96
N CYS A 560 46.33 -13.42 -8.62
CA CYS A 560 46.36 -13.55 -10.07
C CYS A 560 45.64 -12.37 -10.74
N TYR A 561 44.40 -12.09 -10.31
CA TYR A 561 43.57 -11.03 -10.89
C TYR A 561 44.16 -9.62 -10.67
N LEU A 562 44.74 -9.35 -9.49
CA LEU A 562 45.42 -8.09 -9.20
C LEU A 562 46.61 -7.88 -10.12
N ARG A 563 47.48 -8.89 -10.28
CA ARG A 563 48.61 -8.82 -11.23
C ARG A 563 48.17 -8.53 -12.66
N LEU A 564 47.08 -9.16 -13.12
CA LEU A 564 46.53 -8.91 -14.46
C LEU A 564 46.03 -7.46 -14.63
N ILE A 565 45.54 -6.83 -13.58
CA ILE A 565 44.99 -5.46 -13.64
C ILE A 565 46.09 -4.40 -13.48
N GLU A 566 47.12 -4.68 -12.68
CA GLU A 566 48.20 -3.75 -12.37
C GLU A 566 49.25 -3.68 -13.48
N ASP A 567 49.60 -4.82 -14.08
CA ASP A 567 50.56 -4.90 -15.18
C ASP A 567 49.96 -5.63 -16.40
N PRO A 568 49.20 -4.92 -17.24
CA PRO A 568 48.66 -5.46 -18.48
C PRO A 568 49.74 -5.99 -19.45
N SER A 569 50.98 -5.51 -19.32
CA SER A 569 52.06 -5.79 -20.27
C SER A 569 52.62 -7.20 -20.13
N THR A 570 52.58 -7.79 -18.94
CA THR A 570 53.07 -9.16 -18.69
C THR A 570 52.20 -10.24 -19.36
N ILE A 571 50.98 -9.89 -19.76
CA ILE A 571 49.90 -10.80 -20.15
C ILE A 571 50.10 -11.44 -21.53
N SER A 572 50.79 -10.75 -22.45
CA SER A 572 51.07 -11.25 -23.82
C SER A 572 51.79 -12.61 -23.80
N SER A 573 52.53 -12.92 -22.73
CA SER A 573 53.25 -14.18 -22.56
C SER A 573 52.47 -15.29 -21.85
N GLN A 574 51.42 -14.98 -21.08
CA GLN A 574 50.76 -15.93 -20.18
C GLN A 574 49.41 -16.46 -20.68
N ILE A 575 48.70 -15.74 -21.57
CA ILE A 575 47.40 -16.19 -22.07
C ILE A 575 47.50 -17.48 -22.90
N SER A 576 48.62 -17.73 -23.58
CA SER A 576 48.80 -18.99 -24.34
C SER A 576 49.06 -20.22 -23.46
N LEU A 577 49.45 -20.03 -22.18
CA LEU A 577 49.79 -21.11 -21.25
C LEU A 577 48.63 -21.47 -20.29
N ASN A 578 47.68 -20.57 -20.09
CA ASN A 578 46.60 -20.74 -19.10
C ASN A 578 45.30 -21.32 -19.67
N SER A 579 45.17 -21.54 -20.99
CA SER A 579 44.04 -22.32 -21.53
C SER A 579 44.04 -23.75 -20.97
N ASP A 580 45.22 -24.34 -20.81
CA ASP A 580 45.34 -25.78 -20.54
C ASP A 580 45.36 -26.11 -19.03
N ILE A 581 45.83 -25.16 -18.18
CA ILE A 581 45.94 -25.38 -16.73
C ILE A 581 44.60 -25.16 -16.02
N PHE A 582 43.75 -24.26 -16.52
CA PHE A 582 42.48 -23.92 -15.88
C PHE A 582 41.29 -24.76 -16.38
N GLU A 583 41.36 -25.40 -17.55
CA GLU A 583 40.33 -26.35 -18.01
C GLU A 583 40.23 -27.60 -17.11
N ASN A 584 41.30 -27.95 -16.39
CA ASN A 584 41.32 -29.13 -15.53
C ASN A 584 40.74 -28.93 -14.11
N TRP A 585 40.47 -27.70 -13.68
CA TRP A 585 40.02 -27.42 -12.29
C TRP A 585 38.52 -27.14 -12.15
N TYR A 586 37.81 -26.94 -13.26
CA TYR A 586 36.41 -26.55 -13.25
C TYR A 586 35.56 -27.56 -14.03
N ASN A 587 34.48 -28.05 -13.40
CA ASN A 587 33.43 -28.84 -14.05
C ASN A 587 33.05 -28.23 -15.40
N TYR A 588 32.80 -29.06 -16.42
CA TYR A 588 32.45 -28.65 -17.80
C TYR A 588 31.39 -27.52 -17.89
N ALA A 589 30.46 -27.47 -16.93
CA ALA A 589 29.47 -26.40 -16.80
C ALA A 589 30.09 -25.01 -16.52
N ALA A 590 31.13 -24.93 -15.70
CA ALA A 590 31.84 -23.68 -15.39
C ALA A 590 32.72 -23.20 -16.56
N ALA A 591 33.30 -24.11 -17.34
CA ALA A 591 33.99 -23.75 -18.58
C ALA A 591 33.02 -23.15 -19.62
N THR A 592 31.85 -23.76 -19.79
CA THR A 592 30.80 -23.26 -20.68
C THR A 592 30.30 -21.87 -20.22
N ASN A 593 30.13 -21.67 -18.91
CA ASN A 593 29.75 -20.38 -18.35
C ASN A 593 30.84 -19.31 -18.54
N ALA A 594 32.12 -19.65 -18.37
CA ALA A 594 33.23 -18.72 -18.55
C ALA A 594 33.31 -18.20 -19.99
N ILE A 595 33.17 -19.09 -20.98
CA ILE A 595 33.12 -18.73 -22.40
C ILE A 595 31.95 -17.78 -22.67
N TYR A 596 30.77 -18.09 -22.11
CA TYR A 596 29.58 -17.24 -22.24
C TYR A 596 29.79 -15.85 -21.65
N LEU A 597 30.31 -15.75 -20.43
CA LEU A 597 30.54 -14.48 -19.74
C LEU A 597 31.58 -13.60 -20.46
N ASN A 598 32.64 -14.21 -21.00
CA ASN A 598 33.65 -13.49 -21.78
C ASN A 598 33.09 -12.86 -23.06
N ASN A 599 31.95 -13.35 -23.56
CA ASN A 599 31.28 -12.76 -24.72
C ASN A 599 30.34 -11.60 -24.35
N LEU A 600 30.04 -11.37 -23.06
CA LEU A 600 29.18 -10.26 -22.63
C LEU A 600 29.89 -8.91 -22.71
N SER A 601 29.18 -7.82 -22.97
CA SER A 601 29.75 -6.47 -22.84
C SER A 601 29.96 -6.12 -21.37
N PHE A 602 30.86 -5.19 -21.05
CA PHE A 602 31.10 -4.77 -19.67
C PHE A 602 29.82 -4.27 -18.96
N PRO A 603 28.93 -3.46 -19.59
CA PRO A 603 27.62 -3.14 -19.01
C PRO A 603 26.75 -4.38 -18.71
N MET A 604 26.80 -5.42 -19.55
CA MET A 604 26.08 -6.66 -19.28
C MET A 604 26.67 -7.43 -18.09
N LEU A 605 27.99 -7.44 -17.93
CA LEU A 605 28.64 -8.01 -16.75
C LEU A 605 28.26 -7.26 -15.47
N LEU A 606 28.26 -5.91 -15.49
CA LEU A 606 27.82 -5.11 -14.34
C LEU A 606 26.38 -5.45 -13.97
N ARG A 607 25.51 -5.57 -14.96
CA ARG A 607 24.11 -5.91 -14.75
C ARG A 607 23.91 -7.35 -14.27
N LEU A 608 24.79 -8.28 -14.62
CA LEU A 608 24.73 -9.66 -14.15
C LEU A 608 25.21 -9.78 -12.70
N PHE A 609 26.20 -8.99 -12.31
CA PHE A 609 26.66 -8.90 -10.92
C PHE A 609 25.58 -8.30 -10.00
N VAL A 610 24.84 -7.31 -10.51
CA VAL A 610 23.73 -6.59 -9.83
C VAL A 610 22.44 -7.40 -9.72
#